data_AF-A0A1Q7MS90-F1
#
_entry.id   AF-A0A1Q7MS90-F1
#
_cell.length_a   1.000
_cell.length_b   1.000
_cell.length_c   1.000
_cell.angle_alpha   90.00
_cell.angle_beta   90.00
_cell.angle_gamma   90.00
#
_symmetry.space_group_name_H-M   'P 1'
#
loop_
_entity.id
_entity.type
_entity.pdbx_description
1 polymer ?
#
loop_
_entity_poly.entity_id
_entity_poly.type
_entity_poly.pdbx_seq_one_letter_code
_entity_poly.pdbx_strand_id
1 'polypeptide(L)'
;MFSTAYQLNLHLFRRYIAFALLGITLVTSAGRTLAAQDQPPSQPPPNGQQKQEPPPAAGGPQSDTGPYAVPKKKEEPPLPPPEKPKKVEGMPDYSIKVDVPLVNVDVLVTTKNGQFVPGLKQGNFRISEDGAAQTITNFNQSEAPITAVLLVEFASTNYYFMRDALNAGYAFANSLKKDDWVAVVSYDMKPDILVDFTQDKKAVYGGLNQLRIPGFTETNLFDALYDTLDRLDGIQGRKYVVLITTGVDTFSKLNLDQIMKKIKSTRDVTIFPVSIGWALRNYCETHGCTGYSHGVGIPISNMDYLQADNQLNAFARMTGGRFYQPRFQGELPEIFRDIGSDIRNQYSIAYHPTNPKLDGTYRKLKVELIGPDGSPLKIRDQKGKDVKYQIMAREGYTAKHTVE
;
A
#
# COMPACT_ATOMS: atom_id res chain seq x y z
N MET A 1 66.02 23.75 8.70
CA MET A 1 65.93 23.75 7.22
C MET A 1 67.09 22.93 6.68
N PHE A 2 66.81 21.69 6.29
CA PHE A 2 67.65 20.72 5.58
C PHE A 2 66.65 19.75 4.90
N SER A 3 66.88 19.04 3.82
CA SER A 3 67.72 19.14 2.62
C SER A 3 67.44 17.84 1.85
N THR A 4 67.28 17.92 0.53
CA THR A 4 67.62 16.93 -0.51
C THR A 4 66.97 15.53 -0.60
N ALA A 5 66.73 15.17 -1.86
CA ALA A 5 66.36 13.89 -2.48
C ALA A 5 67.28 12.69 -2.15
N TYR A 6 66.82 11.45 -2.43
CA TYR A 6 67.64 10.38 -3.06
C TYR A 6 66.78 9.25 -3.65
N GLN A 7 67.09 8.91 -4.90
CA GLN A 7 66.83 7.63 -5.57
C GLN A 7 67.57 6.47 -4.87
N LEU A 8 67.04 5.24 -4.98
CA LEU A 8 67.71 4.00 -5.47
C LEU A 8 67.31 2.71 -4.71
N ASN A 9 67.21 1.63 -5.50
CA ASN A 9 67.34 0.20 -5.17
C ASN A 9 66.12 -0.66 -4.81
N LEU A 10 65.49 -1.10 -5.90
CA LEU A 10 64.95 -2.44 -6.14
C LEU A 10 66.00 -3.53 -5.82
N HIS A 11 65.80 -4.32 -4.76
CA HIS A 11 66.16 -5.73 -4.60
C HIS A 11 66.14 -6.12 -3.12
N LEU A 12 65.05 -6.75 -2.65
CA LEU A 12 65.10 -7.72 -1.55
C LEU A 12 63.95 -8.71 -1.70
N PHE A 13 64.31 -9.76 -2.43
CA PHE A 13 63.61 -10.98 -2.71
C PHE A 13 63.59 -11.86 -1.47
N ARG A 14 62.43 -12.49 -1.18
CA ARG A 14 62.24 -13.82 -0.60
C ARG A 14 63.28 -14.30 0.42
N ARG A 15 62.85 -14.46 1.68
CA ARG A 15 63.20 -15.57 2.58
C ARG A 15 62.51 -15.34 3.92
N TYR A 16 61.61 -16.23 4.33
CA TYR A 16 61.51 -16.78 5.70
C TYR A 16 60.42 -17.86 5.70
N ILE A 17 60.86 -19.11 5.56
CA ILE A 17 60.10 -20.35 5.77
C ILE A 17 60.80 -21.12 6.90
N ALA A 18 60.00 -21.54 7.88
CA ALA A 18 60.08 -22.73 8.75
C ALA A 18 61.18 -22.90 9.84
N PHE A 19 60.76 -23.73 10.82
CA PHE A 19 61.41 -24.28 12.03
C PHE A 19 61.27 -23.43 13.32
N ALA A 20 60.83 -23.94 14.48
CA ALA A 20 60.82 -25.31 15.02
C ALA A 20 59.71 -25.58 16.08
N LEU A 21 59.47 -26.88 16.31
CA LEU A 21 58.52 -27.58 17.20
C LEU A 21 59.10 -27.92 18.59
N LEU A 22 58.22 -28.47 19.46
CA LEU A 22 58.40 -29.18 20.75
C LEU A 22 58.68 -28.32 21.99
N GLY A 23 58.02 -28.47 23.15
CA GLY A 23 57.03 -29.43 23.66
C GLY A 23 56.99 -29.31 25.19
N ILE A 24 55.85 -29.62 25.83
CA ILE A 24 55.72 -30.33 27.13
C ILE A 24 54.21 -30.56 27.41
N THR A 25 53.91 -31.86 27.49
CA THR A 25 52.85 -32.64 28.15
C THR A 25 52.32 -32.09 29.48
N LEU A 26 51.21 -32.50 30.13
CA LEU A 26 50.02 -33.36 30.00
C LEU A 26 49.51 -33.48 31.48
N VAL A 27 48.30 -34.02 31.73
CA VAL A 27 47.67 -34.42 33.04
C VAL A 27 46.61 -33.43 33.55
N THR A 28 45.35 -33.77 33.82
CA THR A 28 44.54 -34.99 33.64
C THR A 28 43.05 -34.63 33.72
N SER A 29 42.25 -35.43 33.02
CA SER A 29 40.84 -35.75 33.18
C SER A 29 40.18 -35.56 34.56
N ALA A 30 38.98 -34.99 34.54
CA ALA A 30 37.87 -35.47 35.36
C ALA A 30 36.62 -35.58 34.48
N GLY A 31 36.30 -36.81 34.11
CA GLY A 31 35.07 -37.15 33.41
C GLY A 31 33.86 -37.01 34.33
N ARG A 32 32.74 -36.59 33.75
CA ARG A 32 31.40 -36.92 34.24
C ARG A 32 30.53 -37.36 33.06
N THR A 33 30.49 -38.68 32.90
CA THR A 33 29.29 -39.49 32.63
C THR A 33 28.19 -38.86 31.78
N LEU A 34 28.16 -39.29 30.51
CA LEU A 34 26.91 -39.48 29.76
C LEU A 34 26.01 -40.42 30.57
N ALA A 35 24.97 -39.87 31.18
CA ALA A 35 23.83 -40.66 31.61
C ALA A 35 22.88 -40.81 30.42
N ALA A 36 22.96 -41.96 29.76
CA ALA A 36 21.84 -42.49 29.00
C ALA A 36 20.72 -42.75 30.02
N GLN A 37 19.58 -42.08 29.84
CA GLN A 37 18.36 -42.39 30.57
C GLN A 37 17.28 -42.75 29.57
N ASP A 38 16.96 -44.04 29.61
CA ASP A 38 15.85 -44.81 29.09
C ASP A 38 14.74 -44.07 28.34
N GLN A 39 14.58 -44.45 27.07
CA GLN A 39 13.32 -44.33 26.36
C GLN A 39 12.26 -45.20 27.05
N PRO A 40 11.10 -44.66 27.45
CA PRO A 40 9.97 -45.49 27.84
C PRO A 40 9.37 -46.19 26.60
N PRO A 41 8.77 -47.38 26.76
CA PRO A 41 8.29 -48.18 25.64
C PRO A 41 7.17 -47.48 24.88
N SER A 42 7.23 -47.59 23.56
CA SER A 42 6.21 -47.15 22.61
C SER A 42 4.85 -47.80 22.90
N GLN A 43 3.86 -46.98 23.25
CA GLN A 43 2.46 -47.38 23.31
C GLN A 43 1.85 -47.43 21.89
N PRO A 44 0.95 -48.38 21.60
CA PRO A 44 0.19 -48.39 20.36
C PRO A 44 -0.78 -47.18 20.31
N PRO A 45 -1.12 -46.67 19.11
CA PRO A 45 -1.88 -45.43 18.98
C PRO A 45 -3.32 -45.60 19.51
N PRO A 46 -3.87 -44.63 20.27
CA PRO A 46 -5.28 -44.61 20.55
C PRO A 46 -6.04 -44.18 19.29
N ASN A 47 -6.82 -45.12 18.76
CA ASN A 47 -7.78 -44.88 17.71
C ASN A 47 -8.92 -44.01 18.29
N GLY A 48 -8.88 -42.72 18.03
CA GLY A 48 -9.87 -41.75 18.49
C GLY A 48 -9.73 -40.45 17.73
N GLN A 49 -10.52 -40.29 16.67
CA GLN A 49 -10.67 -39.03 15.95
C GLN A 49 -11.28 -37.98 16.89
N GLN A 50 -10.44 -37.18 17.55
CA GLN A 50 -10.84 -35.86 18.02
C GLN A 50 -10.34 -34.84 17.00
N LYS A 51 -11.29 -34.31 16.21
CA LYS A 51 -11.09 -33.12 15.39
C LYS A 51 -10.60 -32.00 16.31
N GLN A 52 -9.33 -31.61 16.16
CA GLN A 52 -8.89 -30.29 16.58
C GLN A 52 -9.59 -29.29 15.65
N GLU A 53 -10.57 -28.57 16.19
CA GLU A 53 -11.14 -27.42 15.51
C GLU A 53 -10.03 -26.36 15.33
N PRO A 54 -9.85 -25.80 14.13
CA PRO A 54 -8.99 -24.66 13.95
C PRO A 54 -9.52 -23.47 14.77
N PRO A 55 -8.65 -22.56 15.22
CA PRO A 55 -9.10 -21.34 15.88
C PRO A 55 -10.09 -20.59 14.97
N PRO A 56 -11.12 -19.94 15.53
CA PRO A 56 -12.16 -19.30 14.74
C PRO A 56 -11.52 -18.30 13.78
N ALA A 57 -11.77 -18.49 12.48
CA ALA A 57 -11.37 -17.55 11.44
C ALA A 57 -11.90 -16.17 11.84
N ALA A 58 -10.98 -15.24 12.11
CA ALA A 58 -11.33 -13.84 12.23
C ALA A 58 -11.99 -13.45 10.89
N GLY A 59 -13.29 -13.17 10.92
CA GLY A 59 -14.05 -12.83 9.73
C GLY A 59 -13.48 -11.56 9.14
N GLY A 60 -12.64 -11.70 8.10
CA GLY A 60 -12.10 -10.59 7.34
C GLY A 60 -13.20 -9.75 6.69
N PRO A 61 -12.85 -8.62 6.06
CA PRO A 61 -13.82 -7.78 5.35
C PRO A 61 -14.64 -8.65 4.38
N GLN A 62 -15.96 -8.67 4.55
CA GLN A 62 -16.85 -9.63 3.89
C GLN A 62 -16.80 -9.45 2.37
N SER A 63 -16.57 -10.56 1.65
CA SER A 63 -16.95 -10.71 0.24
C SER A 63 -18.44 -11.07 0.21
N ASP A 64 -19.29 -10.11 -0.15
CA ASP A 64 -20.73 -10.25 -0.01
C ASP A 64 -21.32 -11.32 -0.96
N THR A 65 -21.65 -12.49 -0.40
CA THR A 65 -22.76 -13.36 -0.84
C THR A 65 -23.27 -14.18 0.37
N GLY A 66 -24.30 -13.70 1.07
CA GLY A 66 -25.00 -14.51 2.08
C GLY A 66 -25.94 -13.76 3.02
N PRO A 67 -27.01 -14.39 3.53
CA PRO A 67 -28.32 -13.75 3.70
C PRO A 67 -28.48 -13.09 5.08
N TYR A 68 -28.80 -11.79 5.11
CA TYR A 68 -29.25 -11.14 6.33
C TYR A 68 -30.75 -10.83 6.28
N ALA A 69 -31.48 -11.46 7.20
CA ALA A 69 -32.86 -11.12 7.54
C ALA A 69 -32.89 -9.76 8.25
N VAL A 70 -33.73 -8.86 7.73
CA VAL A 70 -33.94 -7.50 8.27
C VAL A 70 -34.78 -7.58 9.55
N PRO A 71 -34.47 -6.84 10.63
CA PRO A 71 -35.30 -6.76 11.82
C PRO A 71 -36.66 -6.10 11.52
N LYS A 72 -37.76 -6.72 11.97
CA LYS A 72 -39.11 -6.14 11.84
C LYS A 72 -39.24 -4.83 12.63
N LYS A 73 -39.33 -3.72 11.91
CA LYS A 73 -39.79 -2.42 12.43
C LYS A 73 -41.30 -2.50 12.73
N LYS A 74 -41.75 -1.92 13.85
CA LYS A 74 -43.18 -1.79 14.20
C LYS A 74 -43.95 -1.14 13.04
N GLU A 75 -44.98 -1.83 12.57
CA GLU A 75 -45.85 -1.42 11.47
C GLU A 75 -46.73 -0.24 11.87
N GLU A 76 -46.56 0.90 11.20
CA GLU A 76 -47.69 1.79 10.91
C GLU A 76 -48.59 1.11 9.86
N PRO A 77 -49.92 1.36 9.87
CA PRO A 77 -50.82 0.80 8.87
C PRO A 77 -50.31 1.16 7.46
N PRO A 78 -50.15 0.18 6.56
CA PRO A 78 -49.64 0.46 5.23
C PRO A 78 -50.63 1.35 4.48
N LEU A 79 -50.11 2.40 3.85
CA LEU A 79 -50.81 3.10 2.79
C LEU A 79 -51.29 2.05 1.77
N PRO A 80 -52.51 2.18 1.21
CA PRO A 80 -53.02 1.25 0.22
C PRO A 80 -51.98 1.10 -0.90
N PRO A 81 -51.66 -0.14 -1.32
CA PRO A 81 -50.66 -0.37 -2.35
C PRO A 81 -51.04 0.44 -3.60
N PRO A 82 -50.08 1.11 -4.25
CA PRO A 82 -50.34 1.65 -5.58
C PRO A 82 -50.86 0.51 -6.46
N GLU A 83 -51.97 0.76 -7.17
CA GLU A 83 -52.59 -0.24 -8.04
C GLU A 83 -51.51 -0.85 -8.94
N LYS A 84 -51.27 -2.15 -8.78
CA LYS A 84 -50.38 -2.88 -9.66
C LYS A 84 -50.95 -2.73 -11.08
N PRO A 85 -50.14 -2.29 -12.07
CA PRO A 85 -50.57 -2.26 -13.45
C PRO A 85 -51.17 -3.62 -13.82
N LYS A 86 -52.40 -3.63 -14.35
CA LYS A 86 -53.07 -4.85 -14.78
C LYS A 86 -52.15 -5.59 -15.76
N LYS A 87 -51.81 -6.83 -15.42
CA LYS A 87 -51.06 -7.73 -16.30
C LYS A 87 -51.90 -7.95 -17.55
N VAL A 88 -51.44 -7.46 -18.70
CA VAL A 88 -52.11 -7.68 -19.98
C VAL A 88 -51.86 -9.14 -20.36
N GLU A 89 -52.90 -9.96 -20.38
CA GLU A 89 -52.81 -11.37 -20.80
C GLU A 89 -52.28 -11.46 -22.24
N GLY A 90 -51.19 -12.21 -22.42
CA GLY A 90 -50.55 -12.42 -23.73
C GLY A 90 -49.23 -11.66 -23.95
N MET A 91 -48.77 -10.82 -23.02
CA MET A 91 -47.44 -10.20 -23.09
C MET A 91 -46.46 -10.84 -22.08
N PRO A 92 -45.18 -11.09 -22.45
CA PRO A 92 -44.17 -11.54 -21.51
C PRO A 92 -43.95 -10.52 -20.38
N ASP A 93 -43.62 -10.99 -19.18
CA ASP A 93 -43.18 -10.14 -18.07
C ASP A 93 -41.84 -9.48 -18.44
N TYR A 94 -41.87 -8.23 -18.90
CA TYR A 94 -40.68 -7.42 -19.09
C TYR A 94 -40.38 -6.63 -17.80
N SER A 95 -39.39 -7.06 -17.04
CA SER A 95 -38.78 -6.21 -16.01
C SER A 95 -37.55 -5.51 -16.60
N ILE A 96 -37.57 -4.19 -16.65
CA ILE A 96 -36.38 -3.40 -17.01
C ILE A 96 -35.54 -3.20 -15.74
N LYS A 97 -34.38 -3.86 -15.68
CA LYS A 97 -33.32 -3.49 -14.74
C LYS A 97 -32.37 -2.55 -15.46
N VAL A 98 -32.23 -1.33 -14.95
CA VAL A 98 -31.22 -0.38 -15.45
C VAL A 98 -30.14 -0.27 -14.38
N ASP A 99 -29.00 -0.93 -14.61
CA ASP A 99 -27.80 -0.68 -13.82
C ASP A 99 -27.19 0.65 -14.28
N VAL A 100 -27.43 1.71 -13.50
CA VAL A 100 -26.81 3.01 -13.76
C VAL A 100 -25.44 3.03 -13.09
N PRO A 101 -24.34 3.21 -13.85
CA PRO A 101 -23.03 3.31 -13.25
C PRO A 101 -22.97 4.55 -12.33
N LEU A 102 -22.62 4.32 -11.07
CA LEU A 102 -22.29 5.38 -10.12
C LEU A 102 -20.77 5.44 -10.01
N VAL A 103 -20.19 6.62 -10.26
CA VAL A 103 -18.75 6.83 -10.14
C VAL A 103 -18.45 7.50 -8.82
N ASN A 104 -17.64 6.85 -7.99
CA ASN A 104 -17.13 7.41 -6.75
C ASN A 104 -15.74 8.02 -7.00
N VAL A 105 -15.57 9.26 -6.55
CA VAL A 105 -14.32 10.02 -6.62
C VAL A 105 -14.02 10.51 -5.22
N ASP A 106 -12.98 9.95 -4.61
CA ASP A 106 -12.46 10.47 -3.36
C ASP A 106 -11.47 11.60 -3.66
N VAL A 107 -11.62 12.70 -2.91
CA VAL A 107 -10.89 13.94 -3.10
C VAL A 107 -10.28 14.37 -1.77
N LEU A 108 -8.96 14.42 -1.74
CA LEU A 108 -8.18 14.97 -0.65
C LEU A 108 -7.79 16.41 -1.01
N VAL A 109 -8.15 17.36 -0.15
CA VAL A 109 -7.78 18.77 -0.31
C VAL A 109 -6.92 19.17 0.86
N THR A 110 -5.69 19.60 0.58
CA THR A 110 -4.74 20.02 1.60
C THR A 110 -4.15 21.38 1.30
N THR A 111 -3.64 22.05 2.32
CA THR A 111 -2.70 23.16 2.14
C THR A 111 -1.39 22.65 1.51
N LYS A 112 -0.55 23.56 1.02
CA LYS A 112 0.81 23.20 0.59
C LYS A 112 1.68 22.56 1.67
N ASN A 113 1.30 22.71 2.94
CA ASN A 113 2.01 22.13 4.07
C ASN A 113 1.40 20.79 4.51
N GLY A 114 0.55 20.16 3.68
CA GLY A 114 -0.03 18.84 3.93
C GLY A 114 -1.25 18.82 4.86
N GLN A 115 -1.61 19.95 5.47
CA GLN A 115 -2.78 20.02 6.37
C GLN A 115 -4.09 19.92 5.59
N PHE A 116 -4.99 19.02 5.98
CA PHE A 116 -6.33 18.89 5.41
C PHE A 116 -7.13 20.19 5.51
N VAL A 117 -7.90 20.51 4.48
CA VAL A 117 -8.81 21.66 4.44
C VAL A 117 -10.23 21.16 4.73
N PRO A 118 -10.76 21.34 5.95
CA PRO A 118 -12.10 20.88 6.32
C PRO A 118 -13.20 21.84 5.86
N GLY A 119 -14.45 21.37 5.94
CA GLY A 119 -15.63 22.22 5.83
C GLY A 119 -16.03 22.62 4.40
N LEU A 120 -15.35 22.12 3.38
CA LEU A 120 -15.78 22.29 1.99
C LEU A 120 -17.14 21.63 1.78
N LYS A 121 -17.98 22.27 0.96
CA LYS A 121 -19.33 21.81 0.64
C LYS A 121 -19.37 21.33 -0.81
N GLN A 122 -20.39 20.54 -1.15
CA GLN A 122 -20.62 20.06 -2.51
C GLN A 122 -20.50 21.16 -3.57
N GLY A 123 -21.09 22.34 -3.31
CA GLY A 123 -21.04 23.49 -4.23
C GLY A 123 -19.64 24.07 -4.46
N ASN A 124 -18.64 23.68 -3.66
CA ASN A 124 -17.25 24.05 -3.90
C ASN A 124 -16.56 23.15 -4.91
N PHE A 125 -17.17 22.05 -5.34
CA PHE A 125 -16.54 21.10 -6.25
C PHE A 125 -17.18 21.16 -7.63
N ARG A 126 -16.32 21.18 -8.65
CA ARG A 126 -16.70 20.94 -10.04
C ARG A 126 -15.97 19.69 -10.52
N ILE A 127 -16.73 18.72 -11.01
CA ILE A 127 -16.19 17.51 -11.63
C ILE A 127 -16.47 17.56 -13.13
N SER A 128 -15.46 17.21 -13.91
CA SER A 128 -15.62 16.95 -15.34
C SER A 128 -15.04 15.59 -15.72
N GLU A 129 -15.74 14.92 -16.62
CA GLU A 129 -15.36 13.66 -17.25
C GLU A 129 -15.12 13.93 -18.73
N ASP A 130 -13.90 13.67 -19.22
CA ASP A 130 -13.49 13.94 -20.61
C ASP A 130 -13.84 15.36 -21.08
N GLY A 131 -13.79 16.33 -20.15
CA GLY A 131 -14.14 17.74 -20.38
C GLY A 131 -15.63 18.06 -20.23
N ALA A 132 -16.52 17.07 -20.15
CA ALA A 132 -17.95 17.27 -19.91
C ALA A 132 -18.23 17.42 -18.41
N ALA A 133 -18.94 18.48 -18.03
CA ALA A 133 -19.32 18.72 -16.64
C ALA A 133 -20.27 17.64 -16.12
N GLN A 134 -20.06 17.21 -14.87
CA GLN A 134 -20.85 16.18 -14.20
C GLN A 134 -21.64 16.76 -13.04
N THR A 135 -22.87 16.29 -12.86
CA THR A 135 -23.71 16.68 -11.72
C THR A 135 -23.43 15.77 -10.54
N ILE A 136 -22.91 16.35 -9.45
CA ILE A 136 -22.68 15.63 -8.20
C ILE A 136 -24.02 15.22 -7.59
N THR A 137 -24.22 13.93 -7.36
CA THR A 137 -25.44 13.36 -6.76
C THR A 137 -25.28 13.08 -5.27
N ASN A 138 -24.06 12.71 -4.84
CA ASN A 138 -23.75 12.46 -3.45
C ASN A 138 -22.46 13.17 -3.06
N PHE A 139 -22.45 13.74 -1.87
CA PHE A 139 -21.29 14.40 -1.29
C PHE A 139 -21.24 14.10 0.20
N ASN A 140 -20.15 13.50 0.64
CA ASN A 140 -19.91 13.23 2.06
C ASN A 140 -18.45 13.51 2.41
N GLN A 141 -18.21 13.98 3.63
CA GLN A 141 -16.87 13.93 4.22
C GLN A 141 -16.74 12.58 4.92
N SER A 142 -15.83 11.73 4.46
CA SER A 142 -15.82 10.31 4.81
C SER A 142 -15.04 10.03 6.10
N GLU A 143 -15.69 9.36 7.07
CA GLU A 143 -15.04 8.69 8.21
C GLU A 143 -15.25 7.16 8.18
N ALA A 144 -15.47 6.54 7.01
CA ALA A 144 -15.70 5.08 6.99
C ALA A 144 -14.45 4.29 7.40
N PRO A 145 -14.61 3.05 7.90
CA PRO A 145 -13.49 2.22 8.33
C PRO A 145 -12.45 2.03 7.23
N ILE A 146 -11.19 1.95 7.64
CA ILE A 146 -10.06 1.77 6.75
C ILE A 146 -9.92 0.28 6.45
N THR A 147 -9.82 -0.09 5.17
CA THR A 147 -9.26 -1.38 4.78
C THR A 147 -7.96 -1.12 4.04
N ALA A 148 -6.82 -1.49 4.62
CA ALA A 148 -5.51 -1.16 4.07
C ALA A 148 -4.60 -2.38 3.93
N VAL A 149 -3.76 -2.38 2.90
CA VAL A 149 -2.61 -3.28 2.78
C VAL A 149 -1.36 -2.45 2.97
N LEU A 150 -0.54 -2.86 3.93
CA LEU A 150 0.84 -2.40 4.05
C LEU A 150 1.69 -3.30 3.15
N LEU A 151 2.05 -2.81 1.96
CA LEU A 151 2.88 -3.53 0.99
C LEU A 151 4.32 -3.06 1.12
N VAL A 152 5.20 -3.96 1.53
CA VAL A 152 6.54 -3.62 2.02
C VAL A 152 7.62 -4.32 1.21
N GLU A 153 8.43 -3.56 0.50
CA GLU A 153 9.63 -4.09 -0.12
C GLU A 153 10.61 -4.58 0.95
N PHE A 154 11.14 -5.78 0.82
CA PHE A 154 12.11 -6.33 1.77
C PHE A 154 13.26 -7.03 1.04
N ALA A 155 14.26 -6.24 0.62
CA ALA A 155 15.44 -6.70 -0.10
C ALA A 155 16.73 -6.25 0.60
N SER A 156 17.84 -6.92 0.33
CA SER A 156 19.12 -6.60 0.98
C SER A 156 19.69 -5.22 0.60
N THR A 157 19.20 -4.63 -0.49
CA THR A 157 19.64 -3.34 -1.03
C THR A 157 19.10 -2.14 -0.23
N ASN A 158 18.01 -2.32 0.52
CA ASN A 158 17.32 -1.23 1.23
C ASN A 158 17.23 -1.47 2.75
N TYR A 159 17.83 -2.55 3.26
CA TYR A 159 17.69 -3.06 4.63
C TYR A 159 17.92 -2.00 5.72
N TYR A 160 18.84 -1.06 5.53
CA TYR A 160 19.12 0.04 6.47
C TYR A 160 17.91 0.94 6.71
N PHE A 161 17.10 1.19 5.68
CA PHE A 161 15.89 2.02 5.77
C PHE A 161 14.67 1.22 6.19
N MET A 162 14.71 -0.10 5.99
CA MET A 162 13.59 -0.98 6.31
C MET A 162 13.28 -1.06 7.79
N ARG A 163 14.28 -1.00 8.67
CA ARG A 163 14.05 -0.97 10.13
C ARG A 163 13.12 0.16 10.55
N ASP A 164 13.38 1.37 10.06
CA ASP A 164 12.56 2.54 10.40
C ASP A 164 11.22 2.53 9.67
N ALA A 165 11.18 2.06 8.42
CA ALA A 165 9.94 1.92 7.67
C ALA A 165 9.00 0.88 8.31
N LEU A 166 9.53 -0.24 8.83
CA LEU A 166 8.75 -1.24 9.57
C LEU A 166 8.24 -0.69 10.91
N ASN A 167 9.08 0.05 11.64
CA ASN A 167 8.66 0.70 12.87
C ASN A 167 7.55 1.73 12.62
N ALA A 168 7.66 2.52 11.55
CA ALA A 168 6.66 3.51 11.18
C ALA A 168 5.38 2.87 10.62
N GLY A 169 5.52 1.77 9.86
CA GLY A 169 4.40 0.92 9.43
C GLY A 169 3.65 0.32 10.62
N TYR A 170 4.35 -0.09 11.68
CA TYR A 170 3.71 -0.49 12.93
C TYR A 170 2.99 0.67 13.62
N ALA A 171 3.58 1.87 13.64
CA ALA A 171 2.91 3.06 14.20
C ALA A 171 1.61 3.38 13.45
N PHE A 172 1.59 3.26 12.12
CA PHE A 172 0.38 3.37 11.30
C PHE A 172 -0.66 2.33 11.71
N ALA A 173 -0.28 1.05 11.75
CA ALA A 173 -1.18 -0.03 12.17
C ALA A 173 -1.71 0.18 13.60
N ASN A 174 -0.89 0.71 14.50
CA ASN A 174 -1.29 1.00 15.86
C ASN A 174 -2.26 2.20 15.96
N SER A 175 -2.25 3.11 14.98
CA SER A 175 -3.18 4.24 14.87
C SER A 175 -4.56 3.85 14.31
N LEU A 176 -4.72 2.62 13.84
CA LEU A 176 -5.99 2.11 13.32
C LEU A 176 -7.05 2.01 14.43
N LYS A 177 -8.28 2.41 14.09
CA LYS A 177 -9.49 2.33 14.92
C LYS A 177 -9.96 0.86 14.97
N LYS A 178 -10.89 0.54 15.89
CA LYS A 178 -11.31 -0.85 16.11
C LYS A 178 -11.92 -1.53 14.87
N ASP A 179 -12.55 -0.75 14.00
CA ASP A 179 -13.25 -1.27 12.82
C ASP A 179 -12.38 -1.26 11.56
N ASP A 180 -11.14 -0.79 11.67
CA ASP A 180 -10.19 -0.76 10.57
C ASP A 180 -9.50 -2.12 10.41
N TRP A 181 -9.33 -2.54 9.16
CA TRP A 181 -8.65 -3.76 8.77
C TRP A 181 -7.31 -3.46 8.13
N VAL A 182 -6.29 -4.23 8.50
CA VAL A 182 -4.98 -4.15 7.86
C VAL A 182 -4.44 -5.54 7.52
N ALA A 183 -3.89 -5.68 6.33
CA ALA A 183 -3.04 -6.81 5.95
C ALA A 183 -1.60 -6.31 5.78
N VAL A 184 -0.63 -7.20 6.00
CA VAL A 184 0.79 -6.93 5.79
C VAL A 184 1.35 -7.92 4.78
N VAL A 185 1.87 -7.39 3.69
CA VAL A 185 2.50 -8.15 2.62
C VAL A 185 3.92 -7.61 2.47
N SER A 186 4.92 -8.49 2.59
CA SER A 186 6.28 -8.16 2.16
C SER A 186 6.52 -8.67 0.75
N TYR A 187 7.49 -8.11 0.03
CA TYR A 187 7.93 -8.70 -1.23
C TYR A 187 9.41 -8.50 -1.50
N ASP A 188 9.97 -9.47 -2.20
CA ASP A 188 11.27 -9.43 -2.88
C ASP A 188 11.09 -9.89 -4.34
N MET A 189 11.45 -11.13 -4.68
CA MET A 189 11.11 -11.79 -5.94
C MET A 189 9.62 -12.13 -6.04
N LYS A 190 8.91 -12.30 -4.92
CA LYS A 190 7.47 -12.60 -4.86
C LYS A 190 6.83 -11.97 -3.63
N PRO A 191 5.51 -11.73 -3.64
CA PRO A 191 4.80 -11.34 -2.42
C PRO A 191 4.75 -12.50 -1.41
N ASP A 192 4.86 -12.14 -0.13
CA ASP A 192 4.68 -13.00 1.03
C ASP A 192 3.75 -12.33 2.03
N ILE A 193 2.66 -13.03 2.39
CA ILE A 193 1.64 -12.50 3.29
C ILE A 193 2.09 -12.81 4.71
N LEU A 194 2.63 -11.79 5.39
CA LEU A 194 3.05 -11.92 6.78
C LEU A 194 1.85 -12.03 7.72
N VAL A 195 0.79 -11.28 7.40
CA VAL A 195 -0.49 -11.27 8.13
C VAL A 195 -1.60 -10.95 7.14
N ASP A 196 -2.63 -11.80 7.06
CA ASP A 196 -3.84 -11.47 6.30
C ASP A 196 -4.68 -10.41 7.04
N PHE A 197 -5.78 -9.94 6.44
CA PHE A 197 -6.61 -8.88 7.02
C PHE A 197 -7.00 -9.17 8.46
N THR A 198 -6.55 -8.30 9.36
CA THR A 198 -6.77 -8.41 10.79
C THR A 198 -7.04 -7.06 11.43
N GLN A 199 -7.68 -7.10 12.59
CA GLN A 199 -7.82 -5.98 13.52
C GLN A 199 -6.85 -6.13 14.71
N ASP A 200 -6.12 -7.24 14.80
CA ASP A 200 -5.15 -7.51 15.86
C ASP A 200 -3.80 -6.83 15.57
N LYS A 201 -3.57 -5.72 16.28
CA LYS A 201 -2.33 -4.94 16.24
C LYS A 201 -1.10 -5.75 16.64
N LYS A 202 -1.25 -6.76 17.51
CA LYS A 202 -0.14 -7.63 17.93
C LYS A 202 0.24 -8.60 16.82
N ALA A 203 -0.73 -9.12 16.07
CA ALA A 203 -0.47 -9.95 14.90
C ALA A 203 0.34 -9.16 13.85
N VAL A 204 -0.04 -7.91 13.58
CA VAL A 204 0.69 -7.00 12.68
C VAL A 204 2.13 -6.79 13.15
N TYR A 205 2.33 -6.46 14.44
CA TYR A 205 3.68 -6.32 15.02
C TYR A 205 4.50 -7.59 14.90
N GLY A 206 3.87 -8.75 15.13
CA GLY A 206 4.49 -10.06 15.00
C GLY A 206 4.94 -10.33 13.56
N GLY A 207 4.07 -10.07 12.57
CA GLY A 207 4.37 -10.22 11.15
C GLY A 207 5.56 -9.36 10.71
N LEU A 208 5.51 -8.05 10.97
CA LEU A 208 6.61 -7.14 10.64
C LEU A 208 7.94 -7.52 11.31
N ASN A 209 7.89 -8.15 12.49
CA ASN A 209 9.08 -8.61 13.20
C ASN A 209 9.73 -9.86 12.60
N GLN A 210 9.05 -10.59 11.71
CA GLN A 210 9.65 -11.73 11.00
C GLN A 210 10.70 -11.27 9.98
N LEU A 211 10.59 -10.02 9.51
CA LEU A 211 11.54 -9.40 8.59
C LEU A 211 12.85 -9.05 9.31
N ARG A 212 13.75 -10.03 9.38
CA ARG A 212 15.06 -9.93 10.09
C ARG A 212 16.24 -9.84 9.15
N ILE A 213 16.35 -10.75 8.19
CA ILE A 213 17.46 -10.80 7.23
C ILE A 213 16.84 -11.01 5.85
N PRO A 214 17.00 -10.08 4.90
CA PRO A 214 16.49 -10.25 3.55
C PRO A 214 17.26 -11.35 2.82
N GLY A 215 16.54 -12.18 2.07
CA GLY A 215 17.11 -13.31 1.33
C GLY A 215 17.63 -12.94 -0.06
N PHE A 216 17.13 -11.85 -0.64
CA PHE A 216 17.34 -11.49 -2.05
C PHE A 216 17.66 -10.00 -2.21
N THR A 217 18.33 -9.66 -3.30
CA THR A 217 18.60 -8.27 -3.74
C THR A 217 17.49 -7.72 -4.65
N GLU A 218 16.68 -8.63 -5.15
CA GLU A 218 15.66 -8.45 -6.16
C GLU A 218 14.37 -7.84 -5.62
N THR A 219 13.70 -7.02 -6.44
CA THR A 219 12.49 -6.30 -6.07
C THR A 219 11.49 -6.33 -7.24
N ASN A 220 10.63 -7.34 -7.26
CA ASN A 220 9.57 -7.48 -8.27
C ASN A 220 8.32 -6.70 -7.85
N LEU A 221 8.45 -5.37 -7.90
CA LEU A 221 7.42 -4.42 -7.50
C LEU A 221 6.14 -4.61 -8.32
N PHE A 222 6.24 -4.75 -9.64
CA PHE A 222 5.05 -4.83 -10.49
C PHE A 222 4.24 -6.08 -10.23
N ASP A 223 4.89 -7.24 -10.07
CA ASP A 223 4.23 -8.50 -9.75
C ASP A 223 3.57 -8.44 -8.35
N ALA A 224 4.28 -7.91 -7.34
CA ALA A 224 3.76 -7.79 -5.98
C ALA A 224 2.58 -6.80 -5.86
N LEU A 225 2.66 -5.67 -6.56
CA LEU A 225 1.57 -4.69 -6.60
C LEU A 225 0.37 -5.27 -7.35
N TYR A 226 0.58 -5.98 -8.46
CA TYR A 226 -0.51 -6.63 -9.19
C TYR A 226 -1.26 -7.62 -8.29
N ASP A 227 -0.54 -8.54 -7.64
CA ASP A 227 -1.12 -9.55 -6.74
C ASP A 227 -1.92 -8.90 -5.60
N THR A 228 -1.36 -7.83 -5.02
CA THR A 228 -2.03 -7.04 -3.98
C THR A 228 -3.32 -6.40 -4.50
N LEU A 229 -3.29 -5.77 -5.68
CA LEU A 229 -4.49 -5.16 -6.28
C LEU A 229 -5.53 -6.21 -6.65
N ASP A 230 -5.11 -7.39 -7.10
CA ASP A 230 -6.00 -8.50 -7.42
C ASP A 230 -6.72 -9.05 -6.19
N ARG A 231 -6.00 -9.25 -5.08
CA ARG A 231 -6.60 -9.60 -3.79
C ARG A 231 -7.62 -8.55 -3.30
N LEU A 232 -7.38 -7.28 -3.60
CA LEU A 232 -8.27 -6.18 -3.22
C LEU A 232 -9.54 -6.10 -4.09
N ASP A 233 -9.58 -6.70 -5.28
CA ASP A 233 -10.75 -6.61 -6.17
C ASP A 233 -12.00 -7.29 -5.57
N GLY A 234 -11.81 -8.35 -4.77
CA GLY A 234 -12.90 -9.06 -4.08
C GLY A 234 -13.44 -8.36 -2.83
N ILE A 235 -12.79 -7.28 -2.38
CA ILE A 235 -13.14 -6.58 -1.15
C ILE A 235 -13.98 -5.36 -1.48
N GLN A 236 -15.15 -5.25 -0.84
CA GLN A 236 -16.05 -4.13 -1.03
C GLN A 236 -15.57 -2.86 -0.31
N GLY A 237 -16.01 -1.71 -0.81
CA GLY A 237 -15.70 -0.42 -0.22
C GLY A 237 -14.29 0.08 -0.54
N ARG A 238 -13.91 1.16 0.13
CA ARG A 238 -12.62 1.84 -0.09
C ARG A 238 -11.48 1.05 0.52
N LYS A 239 -10.42 0.96 -0.26
CA LYS A 239 -9.23 0.17 0.03
C LYS A 239 -8.00 1.03 -0.18
N TYR A 240 -6.97 0.79 0.60
CA TYR A 240 -5.77 1.59 0.58
C TYR A 240 -4.55 0.69 0.47
N VAL A 241 -3.60 1.04 -0.39
CA VAL A 241 -2.28 0.38 -0.43
C VAL A 241 -1.27 1.39 0.05
N VAL A 242 -0.70 1.16 1.23
CA VAL A 242 0.45 1.90 1.72
C VAL A 242 1.69 1.18 1.20
N LEU A 243 2.26 1.70 0.12
CA LEU A 243 3.33 1.06 -0.64
C LEU A 243 4.68 1.61 -0.19
N ILE A 244 5.43 0.82 0.57
CA ILE A 244 6.79 1.14 1.01
C ILE A 244 7.76 0.45 0.06
N THR A 245 8.49 1.23 -0.73
CA THR A 245 9.30 0.67 -1.82
C THR A 245 10.42 1.61 -2.22
N THR A 246 11.49 1.06 -2.78
CA THR A 246 12.47 1.87 -3.51
C THR A 246 11.94 2.40 -4.84
N GLY A 247 10.87 1.81 -5.34
CA GLY A 247 10.27 2.07 -6.64
C GLY A 247 11.01 1.39 -7.78
N VAL A 248 12.09 0.66 -7.53
CA VAL A 248 12.83 -0.04 -8.58
C VAL A 248 12.19 -1.41 -8.80
N ASP A 249 11.93 -1.74 -10.06
CA ASP A 249 11.52 -3.07 -10.49
C ASP A 249 12.72 -3.80 -11.11
N THR A 250 12.94 -5.07 -10.75
CA THR A 250 14.09 -5.84 -11.25
C THR A 250 13.74 -6.74 -12.42
N PHE A 251 12.89 -7.74 -12.22
CA PHE A 251 12.53 -8.71 -13.25
C PHE A 251 11.10 -9.19 -13.09
N SER A 252 10.19 -8.29 -12.71
CA SER A 252 8.77 -8.64 -12.72
C SER A 252 8.39 -9.23 -14.09
N LYS A 253 7.51 -10.22 -14.05
CA LYS A 253 6.90 -10.77 -15.27
C LYS A 253 6.09 -9.70 -15.99
N LEU A 254 5.51 -8.79 -15.22
CA LEU A 254 4.81 -7.61 -15.71
C LEU A 254 5.79 -6.49 -16.04
N ASN A 255 5.49 -5.72 -17.09
CA ASN A 255 6.14 -4.45 -17.40
C ASN A 255 5.32 -3.25 -16.90
N LEU A 256 5.90 -2.05 -17.03
CA LEU A 256 5.26 -0.80 -16.60
C LEU A 256 3.87 -0.59 -17.23
N ASP A 257 3.70 -0.87 -18.52
CA ASP A 257 2.41 -0.67 -19.20
C ASP A 257 1.32 -1.60 -18.64
N GLN A 258 1.68 -2.85 -18.34
CA GLN A 258 0.76 -3.85 -17.79
C GLN A 258 0.31 -3.49 -16.37
N ILE A 259 1.23 -3.08 -15.48
CA ILE A 259 0.85 -2.66 -14.13
C ILE A 259 0.05 -1.36 -14.15
N MET A 260 0.42 -0.41 -15.02
CA MET A 260 -0.34 0.83 -15.20
C MET A 260 -1.76 0.56 -15.69
N LYS A 261 -1.94 -0.43 -16.57
CA LYS A 261 -3.28 -0.89 -16.99
C LYS A 261 -4.07 -1.48 -15.83
N LYS A 262 -3.47 -2.35 -15.00
CA LYS A 262 -4.14 -2.89 -13.79
C LYS A 262 -4.58 -1.76 -12.86
N ILE A 263 -3.70 -0.81 -12.55
CA ILE A 263 -4.02 0.34 -11.70
C ILE A 263 -5.18 1.18 -12.26
N LYS A 264 -5.23 1.43 -13.58
CA LYS A 264 -6.36 2.15 -14.23
C LYS A 264 -7.69 1.41 -14.10
N SER A 265 -7.65 0.08 -14.10
CA SER A 265 -8.85 -0.76 -13.99
C SER A 265 -9.31 -0.98 -12.56
N THR A 266 -8.43 -0.81 -11.57
CA THR A 266 -8.76 -1.03 -10.16
C THR A 266 -9.80 -0.03 -9.67
N ARG A 267 -10.77 -0.55 -8.90
CA ARG A 267 -11.91 0.19 -8.35
C ARG A 267 -11.73 0.39 -6.85
N ASP A 268 -12.02 1.59 -6.39
CA ASP A 268 -12.04 1.94 -4.96
C ASP A 268 -10.74 1.62 -4.21
N VAL A 269 -9.59 1.62 -4.91
CA VAL A 269 -8.26 1.50 -4.30
C VAL A 269 -7.50 2.81 -4.47
N THR A 270 -6.93 3.32 -3.38
CA THR A 270 -5.99 4.45 -3.40
C THR A 270 -4.60 3.99 -2.96
N ILE A 271 -3.58 4.28 -3.76
CA ILE A 271 -2.19 3.91 -3.49
C ILE A 271 -1.46 5.13 -2.90
N PHE A 272 -0.85 4.94 -1.73
CA PHE A 272 0.03 5.90 -1.06
C PHE A 272 1.47 5.37 -1.07
N PRO A 273 2.27 5.69 -2.11
CA PRO A 273 3.65 5.27 -2.14
C PRO A 273 4.54 6.14 -1.24
N VAL A 274 5.44 5.47 -0.52
CA VAL A 274 6.51 6.06 0.30
C VAL A 274 7.84 5.63 -0.32
N SER A 275 8.53 6.56 -0.99
CA SER A 275 9.79 6.27 -1.69
C SER A 275 10.96 6.16 -0.74
N ILE A 276 11.37 4.92 -0.48
CA ILE A 276 12.63 4.61 0.22
C ILE A 276 13.83 4.89 -0.70
N GLY A 277 13.66 4.76 -2.02
CA GLY A 277 14.70 5.05 -3.01
C GLY A 277 15.12 6.52 -2.99
N TRP A 278 14.16 7.42 -2.76
CA TRP A 278 14.42 8.84 -2.54
C TRP A 278 15.28 9.09 -1.29
N ALA A 279 14.93 8.48 -0.15
CA ALA A 279 15.72 8.59 1.09
C ALA A 279 17.13 8.02 0.93
N LEU A 280 17.23 6.85 0.28
CA LEU A 280 18.50 6.19 0.00
C LEU A 280 19.40 7.05 -0.89
N ARG A 281 18.87 7.63 -1.97
CA ARG A 281 19.64 8.53 -2.84
C ARG A 281 20.15 9.75 -2.07
N ASN A 282 19.30 10.43 -1.29
CA ASN A 282 19.73 11.59 -0.48
C ASN A 282 20.83 11.21 0.51
N TYR A 283 20.70 10.05 1.17
CA TYR A 283 21.73 9.53 2.05
C TYR A 283 23.04 9.29 1.27
N CYS A 284 22.96 8.63 0.12
CA CYS A 284 24.09 8.31 -0.72
C CYS A 284 24.83 9.54 -1.27
N GLU A 285 24.09 10.54 -1.72
CA GLU A 285 24.62 11.84 -2.17
C GLU A 285 25.38 12.56 -1.03
N THR A 286 24.89 12.45 0.20
CA THR A 286 25.50 13.10 1.36
C THR A 286 26.74 12.34 1.88
N HIS A 287 26.74 11.00 1.81
CA HIS A 287 27.76 10.15 2.45
C HIS A 287 28.79 9.58 1.47
N GLY A 288 28.73 9.95 0.18
CA GLY A 288 29.69 9.48 -0.82
C GLY A 288 29.58 7.98 -1.09
N CYS A 289 28.36 7.46 -1.06
CA CYS A 289 28.02 6.06 -1.31
C CYS A 289 28.19 5.71 -2.79
N THR A 290 29.42 5.76 -3.29
CA THR A 290 29.78 5.36 -4.65
C THR A 290 29.66 3.84 -4.77
N GLY A 291 28.91 3.35 -5.78
CA GLY A 291 28.87 1.93 -6.13
C GLY A 291 27.81 1.06 -5.43
N TYR A 292 26.81 1.63 -4.76
CA TYR A 292 25.64 0.81 -4.39
C TYR A 292 25.01 0.26 -5.67
N SER A 293 24.87 -1.07 -5.72
CA SER A 293 24.21 -1.79 -6.81
C SER A 293 22.84 -2.24 -6.32
N HIS A 294 21.80 -2.08 -7.13
CA HIS A 294 20.47 -2.63 -6.83
C HIS A 294 20.21 -3.80 -7.75
N GLY A 295 20.27 -5.03 -7.21
CA GLY A 295 20.08 -6.26 -7.98
C GLY A 295 21.09 -6.45 -9.13
N VAL A 296 21.49 -7.69 -9.40
CA VAL A 296 22.28 -8.07 -10.61
C VAL A 296 23.64 -7.35 -10.82
N GLY A 297 24.18 -6.61 -9.83
CA GLY A 297 25.48 -5.92 -9.96
C GLY A 297 25.48 -4.73 -10.94
N ILE A 298 24.31 -4.17 -11.25
CA ILE A 298 24.18 -2.98 -12.10
C ILE A 298 24.41 -1.75 -11.22
N PRO A 299 25.39 -0.87 -11.55
CA PRO A 299 25.59 0.38 -10.83
C PRO A 299 24.31 1.21 -10.89
N ILE A 300 23.79 1.58 -9.73
CA ILE A 300 22.64 2.48 -9.63
C ILE A 300 23.04 3.80 -10.28
N SER A 301 22.42 4.12 -11.41
CA SER A 301 22.49 5.47 -11.93
C SER A 301 21.41 6.32 -11.28
N ASN A 302 21.66 7.60 -11.05
CA ASN A 302 20.62 8.54 -10.57
C ASN A 302 19.36 8.52 -11.45
N MET A 303 19.49 8.09 -12.71
CA MET A 303 18.40 7.97 -13.67
C MET A 303 17.38 6.89 -13.28
N ASP A 304 17.81 5.76 -12.73
CA ASP A 304 16.93 4.63 -12.39
C ASP A 304 15.98 5.01 -11.24
N TYR A 305 16.50 5.67 -10.20
CA TYR A 305 15.65 6.13 -9.10
C TYR A 305 14.75 7.31 -9.48
N LEU A 306 15.14 8.16 -10.44
CA LEU A 306 14.25 9.20 -10.95
C LEU A 306 13.08 8.60 -11.74
N GLN A 307 13.33 7.54 -12.52
CA GLN A 307 12.27 6.78 -13.19
C GLN A 307 11.36 6.10 -12.15
N ALA A 308 11.95 5.45 -11.14
CA ALA A 308 11.26 4.86 -10.01
C ALA A 308 10.34 5.87 -9.29
N ASP A 309 10.84 7.06 -8.97
CA ASP A 309 10.04 8.09 -8.30
C ASP A 309 8.89 8.60 -9.20
N ASN A 310 9.15 8.75 -10.50
CA ASN A 310 8.13 9.17 -11.46
C ASN A 310 7.01 8.14 -11.61
N GLN A 311 7.32 6.84 -11.63
CA GLN A 311 6.29 5.80 -11.69
C GLN A 311 5.47 5.74 -10.39
N LEU A 312 6.10 5.86 -9.22
CA LEU A 312 5.38 5.88 -7.94
C LEU A 312 4.44 7.08 -7.87
N ASN A 313 4.89 8.25 -8.31
CA ASN A 313 4.04 9.43 -8.42
C ASN A 313 2.86 9.19 -9.39
N ALA A 314 3.08 8.49 -10.50
CA ALA A 314 2.00 8.12 -11.41
C ALA A 314 0.98 7.19 -10.75
N PHE A 315 1.42 6.17 -10.00
CA PHE A 315 0.53 5.26 -9.27
C PHE A 315 -0.36 6.02 -8.26
N ALA A 316 0.24 6.96 -7.52
CA ALA A 316 -0.50 7.82 -6.59
C ALA A 316 -1.55 8.66 -7.32
N ARG A 317 -1.15 9.39 -8.37
CA ARG A 317 -2.04 10.28 -9.14
C ARG A 317 -3.21 9.52 -9.77
N MET A 318 -2.96 8.35 -10.35
CA MET A 318 -3.98 7.54 -11.01
C MET A 318 -5.04 7.01 -10.05
N THR A 319 -4.72 6.90 -8.77
CA THR A 319 -5.60 6.34 -7.73
C THR A 319 -6.06 7.37 -6.70
N GLY A 320 -5.64 8.64 -6.85
CA GLY A 320 -6.00 9.75 -5.97
C GLY A 320 -5.21 9.85 -4.67
N GLY A 321 -4.11 9.11 -4.56
CA GLY A 321 -3.23 9.14 -3.40
C GLY A 321 -2.18 10.24 -3.46
N ARG A 322 -1.42 10.37 -2.37
CA ARG A 322 -0.23 11.23 -2.28
C ARG A 322 1.03 10.38 -2.37
N PHE A 323 2.01 10.88 -3.12
CA PHE A 323 3.36 10.32 -3.16
C PHE A 323 4.25 11.00 -2.10
N TYR A 324 4.91 10.21 -1.25
CA TYR A 324 5.79 10.71 -0.18
C TYR A 324 7.27 10.43 -0.48
N GLN A 325 8.09 11.44 -0.27
CA GLN A 325 9.53 11.45 -0.56
C GLN A 325 10.32 11.83 0.71
N PRO A 326 10.50 10.90 1.67
CA PRO A 326 11.19 11.18 2.93
C PRO A 326 12.63 11.64 2.70
N ARG A 327 12.98 12.83 3.19
CA ARG A 327 14.36 13.35 3.07
C ARG A 327 15.37 12.52 3.85
N PHE A 328 14.94 11.94 4.97
CA PHE A 328 15.71 11.07 5.85
C PHE A 328 14.74 10.18 6.66
N GLN A 329 15.27 9.13 7.30
CA GLN A 329 14.47 8.13 8.03
C GLN A 329 13.58 8.72 9.15
N GLY A 330 14.01 9.83 9.76
CA GLY A 330 13.28 10.50 10.83
C GLY A 330 11.95 11.14 10.40
N GLU A 331 11.70 11.29 9.10
CA GLU A 331 10.41 11.79 8.58
C GLU A 331 9.33 10.69 8.46
N LEU A 332 9.73 9.42 8.48
CA LEU A 332 8.80 8.30 8.30
C LEU A 332 7.64 8.32 9.31
N PRO A 333 7.86 8.50 10.63
CA PRO A 333 6.75 8.53 11.59
C PRO A 333 5.70 9.61 11.28
N GLU A 334 6.13 10.79 10.82
CA GLU A 334 5.22 11.87 10.42
C GLU A 334 4.47 11.51 9.13
N ILE A 335 5.17 10.98 8.12
CA ILE A 335 4.56 10.52 6.86
C ILE A 335 3.47 9.48 7.11
N PHE A 336 3.72 8.49 7.95
CA PHE A 336 2.71 7.45 8.24
C PHE A 336 1.52 8.00 9.02
N ARG A 337 1.73 8.97 9.90
CA ARG A 337 0.65 9.70 10.56
C ARG A 337 -0.18 10.50 9.56
N ASP A 338 0.49 11.16 8.62
CA ASP A 338 -0.14 11.93 7.56
C ASP A 338 -0.95 11.02 6.63
N ILE A 339 -0.45 9.84 6.26
CA ILE A 339 -1.20 8.83 5.52
C ILE A 339 -2.47 8.42 6.27
N GLY A 340 -2.35 8.12 7.57
CA GLY A 340 -3.51 7.80 8.41
C GLY A 340 -4.54 8.94 8.45
N SER A 341 -4.07 10.18 8.49
CA SER A 341 -4.93 11.37 8.41
C SER A 341 -5.55 11.54 7.03
N ASP A 342 -4.78 11.41 5.96
CA ASP A 342 -5.20 11.58 4.57
C ASP A 342 -6.22 10.51 4.18
N ILE A 343 -6.08 9.27 4.66
CA ILE A 343 -7.07 8.20 4.49
C ILE A 343 -8.41 8.55 5.16
N ARG A 344 -8.37 9.14 6.36
CA ARG A 344 -9.57 9.47 7.14
C ARG A 344 -10.22 10.80 6.76
N ASN A 345 -9.49 11.68 6.09
CA ASN A 345 -9.93 13.04 5.80
C ASN A 345 -10.05 13.24 4.29
N GLN A 346 -11.11 12.70 3.70
CA GLN A 346 -11.41 12.83 2.28
C GLN A 346 -12.86 13.23 2.05
N TYR A 347 -13.08 13.94 0.95
CA TYR A 347 -14.41 14.19 0.41
C TYR A 347 -14.74 13.09 -0.57
N SER A 348 -15.78 12.32 -0.28
CA SER A 348 -16.31 11.31 -1.18
C SER A 348 -17.41 11.92 -2.02
N ILE A 349 -17.19 11.95 -3.33
CA ILE A 349 -18.08 12.58 -4.31
C ILE A 349 -18.57 11.50 -5.27
N ALA A 350 -19.89 11.41 -5.46
CA ALA A 350 -20.46 10.53 -6.46
C ALA A 350 -21.25 11.29 -7.52
N TYR A 351 -21.24 10.78 -8.73
CA TYR A 351 -22.05 11.27 -9.84
C TYR A 351 -22.43 10.13 -10.79
N HIS A 352 -23.49 10.35 -11.57
CA HIS A 352 -23.82 9.51 -12.71
C HIS A 352 -23.16 10.08 -13.97
N PRO A 353 -22.33 9.29 -14.68
CA PRO A 353 -21.68 9.76 -15.90
C PRO A 353 -22.70 10.18 -16.95
N THR A 354 -22.48 11.35 -17.56
CA THR A 354 -23.27 11.77 -18.74
C THR A 354 -23.03 10.87 -19.96
N ASN A 355 -21.91 10.15 -20.02
CA ASN A 355 -21.66 9.10 -20.99
C ASN A 355 -22.06 7.71 -20.42
N PRO A 356 -23.15 7.08 -20.89
CA PRO A 356 -23.61 5.81 -20.32
C PRO A 356 -22.89 4.57 -20.88
N LYS A 357 -21.94 4.71 -21.82
CA LYS A 357 -21.32 3.57 -22.51
C LYS A 357 -20.47 2.70 -21.59
N LEU A 358 -20.76 1.41 -21.53
CA LEU A 358 -19.97 0.42 -20.81
C LEU A 358 -18.98 -0.27 -21.75
N ASP A 359 -18.05 0.52 -22.28
CA ASP A 359 -17.14 0.16 -23.39
C ASP A 359 -15.69 -0.13 -22.95
N GLY A 360 -15.42 -0.17 -21.64
CA GLY A 360 -14.07 -0.42 -21.13
C GLY A 360 -13.06 0.70 -21.40
N THR A 361 -13.50 1.87 -21.89
CA THR A 361 -12.60 2.98 -22.19
C THR A 361 -12.16 3.70 -20.92
N TYR A 362 -10.96 4.27 -20.93
CA TYR A 362 -10.47 5.11 -19.84
C TYR A 362 -11.03 6.53 -19.97
N ARG A 363 -11.69 6.98 -18.92
CA ARG A 363 -12.35 8.29 -18.83
C ARG A 363 -11.57 9.20 -17.90
N LYS A 364 -11.16 10.36 -18.40
CA LYS A 364 -10.34 11.32 -17.65
C LYS A 364 -11.22 12.11 -16.70
N LEU A 365 -10.77 12.24 -15.47
CA LEU A 365 -11.41 13.06 -14.45
C LEU A 365 -10.59 14.29 -14.15
N LYS A 366 -11.31 15.40 -13.97
CA LYS A 366 -10.74 16.63 -13.44
C LYS A 366 -11.65 17.16 -12.35
N VAL A 367 -11.05 17.39 -11.19
CA VAL A 367 -11.70 17.96 -10.00
C VAL A 367 -11.15 19.36 -9.78
N GLU A 368 -12.05 20.32 -9.64
CA GLU A 368 -11.72 21.72 -9.41
C GLU A 368 -12.46 22.25 -8.18
N LEU A 369 -11.82 23.18 -7.46
CA LEU A 369 -12.46 23.91 -6.38
C LEU A 369 -12.91 25.29 -6.85
N ILE A 370 -14.19 25.59 -6.66
CA ILE A 370 -14.84 26.81 -7.09
C ILE A 370 -15.44 27.60 -5.91
N GLY A 371 -15.30 28.92 -5.97
CA GLY A 371 -15.95 29.86 -5.07
C GLY A 371 -17.42 30.10 -5.44
N PRO A 372 -18.16 30.84 -4.61
CA PRO A 372 -19.58 31.14 -4.84
C PRO A 372 -19.86 31.90 -6.15
N ASP A 373 -18.87 32.66 -6.63
CA ASP A 373 -18.90 33.42 -7.88
C ASP A 373 -18.42 32.63 -9.10
N GLY A 374 -18.09 31.34 -8.91
CA GLY A 374 -17.56 30.46 -9.95
C GLY A 374 -16.06 30.63 -10.24
N SER A 375 -15.37 31.56 -9.56
CA SER A 375 -13.91 31.72 -9.63
C SER A 375 -13.19 30.58 -8.88
N PRO A 376 -11.87 30.38 -9.08
CA PRO A 376 -11.12 29.41 -8.27
C PRO A 376 -11.26 29.70 -6.77
N LEU A 377 -11.60 28.68 -5.99
CA LEU A 377 -11.83 28.84 -4.55
C LEU A 377 -10.58 29.42 -3.88
N LYS A 378 -10.76 30.45 -3.04
CA LYS A 378 -9.72 30.97 -2.15
C LYS A 378 -9.91 30.38 -0.77
N ILE A 379 -8.87 29.72 -0.25
CA ILE A 379 -8.86 29.18 1.11
C ILE A 379 -8.08 30.15 1.99
N ARG A 380 -8.60 30.47 3.16
CA ARG A 380 -7.97 31.37 4.14
C ARG A 380 -7.66 30.63 5.43
N ASP A 381 -6.54 30.99 6.06
CA ASP A 381 -6.22 30.52 7.40
C ASP A 381 -7.05 31.22 8.49
N GLN A 382 -6.83 30.83 9.74
CA GLN A 382 -7.50 31.42 10.92
C GLN A 382 -7.21 32.92 11.10
N LYS A 383 -6.15 33.45 10.47
CA LYS A 383 -5.78 34.87 10.49
C LYS A 383 -6.33 35.62 9.27
N GLY A 384 -7.14 34.96 8.44
CA GLY A 384 -7.75 35.54 7.24
C GLY A 384 -6.81 35.66 6.04
N LYS A 385 -5.61 35.06 6.09
CA LYS A 385 -4.63 35.12 5.00
C LYS A 385 -4.90 34.00 3.99
N ASP A 386 -4.82 34.33 2.69
CA ASP A 386 -4.96 33.34 1.61
C ASP A 386 -3.85 32.28 1.69
N VAL A 387 -4.25 31.00 1.63
CA VAL A 387 -3.37 29.83 1.67
C VAL A 387 -3.50 29.06 0.37
N LYS A 388 -2.34 28.67 -0.20
CA LYS A 388 -2.31 27.79 -1.37
C LYS A 388 -2.69 26.37 -0.96
N TYR A 389 -3.51 25.73 -1.77
CA TYR A 389 -3.96 24.36 -1.58
C TYR A 389 -3.53 23.46 -2.75
N GLN A 390 -3.72 22.16 -2.54
CA GLN A 390 -3.53 21.08 -3.49
C GLN A 390 -4.77 20.20 -3.47
N ILE A 391 -5.13 19.66 -4.63
CA ILE A 391 -6.22 18.70 -4.79
C ILE A 391 -5.58 17.39 -5.24
N MET A 392 -5.83 16.32 -4.50
CA MET A 392 -5.45 14.96 -4.82
C MET A 392 -6.73 14.17 -5.06
N ALA A 393 -6.93 13.73 -6.30
CA ALA A 393 -8.05 12.92 -6.73
C ALA A 393 -7.57 12.06 -7.88
N ARG A 394 -8.22 10.91 -8.09
CA ARG A 394 -7.89 10.02 -9.21
C ARG A 394 -8.01 10.76 -10.55
N GLU A 395 -7.03 10.59 -11.42
CA GLU A 395 -7.01 11.25 -12.75
C GLU A 395 -8.04 10.70 -13.74
N GLY A 396 -8.67 9.59 -13.40
CA GLY A 396 -9.62 8.92 -14.26
C GLY A 396 -9.94 7.51 -13.79
N TYR A 397 -10.81 6.85 -14.55
CA TYR A 397 -11.25 5.50 -14.28
C TYR A 397 -11.55 4.76 -15.58
N THR A 398 -11.49 3.43 -15.56
CA THR A 398 -11.90 2.60 -16.69
C THR A 398 -13.39 2.30 -16.55
N ALA A 399 -14.18 2.62 -17.58
CA ALA A 399 -15.61 2.30 -17.61
C ALA A 399 -15.82 0.78 -17.48
N LYS A 400 -16.93 0.35 -16.87
CA LYS A 400 -17.25 -1.08 -16.83
C LYS A 400 -17.40 -1.62 -18.24
N HIS A 401 -17.10 -2.90 -18.44
CA HIS A 401 -17.41 -3.59 -19.68
C HIS A 401 -18.83 -4.18 -19.58
N THR A 402 -19.56 -4.25 -20.69
CA THR A 402 -20.96 -4.73 -20.71
C THR A 402 -21.12 -6.22 -20.35
N VAL A 403 -20.02 -6.95 -20.16
CA VAL A 403 -19.99 -8.41 -19.93
C VAL A 403 -19.49 -8.78 -18.53
N GLU A 404 -19.23 -7.79 -17.66
CA GLU A 404 -18.78 -7.99 -16.27
C GLU A 404 -19.92 -7.99 -15.25
#